data_AF-X1F0V1-F1
#
_entry.id   AF-X1F0V1-F1
#
_cell.length_a   1.000
_cell.length_b   1.000
_cell.length_c   1.000
_cell.angle_alpha   90.00
_cell.angle_beta   90.00
_cell.angle_gamma   90.00
#
_symmetry.space_group_name_H-M   'P 1'
#
loop_
_entity.id
_entity.type
_entity.pdbx_description
1 polymer ?
#
loop_
_entity_poly.entity_id
_entity_poly.type
_entity_poly.pdbx_seq_one_letter_code
_entity_poly.pdbx_strand_id
1 'polypeptide(L)'
;IDFGDQITLPLKLFQSHPATLRLYQERFRYILVDEFQDTNYTQFQLVKLLAARYQNITVVADDDQSIYKFRGAAISNVLGFMDIYPEANKIVLTENYRSRQIILDTAYRLINYNNPDRLEFQDNISKHLTSQVKEEGIVKYLFFDTLSSEAEGVAKLIKERVEKKGYRYGDFAILVRANRSADPFLRSLNMADIPWFFSGNEGLYLREEVRFLISFLRSVANFDDSVSFYHLSISPTYQLSVRDLTLCMNYASRRNRSLFYVFSHLSGIPELEEEVSPEGKTIIDRVIRDLGEYADLS
;
A
#
# COMPACT_ATOMS: atom_id res chain seq x y z
N ILE A 1 -6.71 -3.60 -14.69
CA ILE A 1 -6.61 -2.45 -13.77
C ILE A 1 -5.96 -2.93 -12.48
N ASP A 2 -4.66 -2.77 -12.40
CA ASP A 2 -3.90 -2.91 -11.15
C ASP A 2 -3.75 -1.55 -10.42
N PHE A 3 -2.93 -1.49 -9.35
CA PHE A 3 -2.70 -0.24 -8.62
C PHE A 3 -2.03 0.85 -9.46
N GLY A 4 -1.14 0.50 -10.40
CA GLY A 4 -0.50 1.47 -11.29
C GLY A 4 -1.47 2.01 -12.34
N ASP A 5 -2.35 1.15 -12.85
CA ASP A 5 -3.42 1.51 -13.76
C ASP A 5 -4.39 2.51 -13.15
N GLN A 6 -4.66 2.43 -11.84
CA GLN A 6 -5.54 3.36 -11.14
C GLN A 6 -5.06 4.82 -11.17
N ILE A 7 -3.78 5.07 -11.47
CA ILE A 7 -3.25 6.42 -11.69
C ILE A 7 -3.05 6.69 -13.18
N THR A 8 -2.50 5.72 -13.91
CA THR A 8 -2.10 5.89 -15.31
C THR A 8 -3.31 5.98 -16.25
N LEU A 9 -4.39 5.21 -16.00
CA LEU A 9 -5.59 5.24 -16.83
C LEU A 9 -6.38 6.56 -16.68
N PRO A 10 -6.63 7.09 -15.46
CA PRO A 10 -7.22 8.42 -15.32
C PRO A 10 -6.38 9.52 -15.98
N LEU A 11 -5.06 9.47 -15.85
CA LEU A 11 -4.17 10.42 -16.52
C LEU A 11 -4.35 10.38 -18.04
N LYS A 12 -4.31 9.19 -18.65
CA LYS A 12 -4.56 9.00 -20.09
C LYS A 12 -5.96 9.45 -20.50
N LEU A 13 -6.98 9.15 -19.69
CA LEU A 13 -8.37 9.54 -19.94
C LEU A 13 -8.50 11.06 -19.97
N PHE A 14 -7.92 11.77 -19.00
CA PHE A 14 -7.98 13.23 -18.94
C PHE A 14 -7.21 13.91 -20.07
N GLN A 15 -6.10 13.31 -20.52
CA GLN A 15 -5.35 13.80 -21.68
C GLN A 15 -6.12 13.62 -23.01
N SER A 16 -6.78 12.47 -23.18
CA SER A 16 -7.51 12.14 -24.42
C SER A 16 -8.93 12.71 -24.47
N HIS A 17 -9.56 12.96 -23.32
CA HIS A 17 -10.94 13.43 -23.21
C HIS A 17 -11.04 14.70 -22.35
N PRO A 18 -10.72 15.88 -22.90
CA PRO A 18 -10.73 17.14 -22.15
C PRO A 18 -12.09 17.52 -21.54
N ALA A 19 -13.19 17.06 -22.14
CA ALA A 19 -14.53 17.26 -21.58
C ALA A 19 -14.68 16.57 -20.21
N THR A 20 -14.17 15.35 -20.07
CA THR A 20 -14.15 14.62 -18.81
C THR A 20 -13.27 15.32 -17.79
N LEU A 21 -12.06 15.75 -18.17
CA LEU A 21 -11.18 16.53 -17.30
C LEU A 21 -11.87 17.78 -16.76
N ARG A 22 -12.60 18.53 -17.62
CA ARG A 22 -13.33 19.73 -17.18
C ARG A 22 -14.33 19.45 -16.08
N LEU A 23 -15.06 18.33 -16.13
CA LEU A 23 -16.00 17.94 -15.06
C LEU A 23 -15.30 17.81 -13.70
N TYR A 24 -14.11 17.20 -13.69
CA TYR A 24 -13.34 17.04 -12.47
C TYR A 24 -12.66 18.33 -12.01
N GLN A 25 -12.19 19.18 -12.93
CA GLN A 25 -11.67 20.50 -12.60
C GLN A 25 -12.75 21.40 -11.98
N GLU A 26 -13.99 21.33 -12.45
CA GLU A 26 -15.13 22.04 -11.83
C GLU A 26 -15.45 21.51 -10.44
N ARG A 27 -15.38 20.19 -10.26
CA ARG A 27 -15.64 19.54 -8.97
C ARG A 27 -14.54 19.83 -7.95
N PHE A 28 -13.28 19.78 -8.37
CA PHE A 28 -12.10 19.93 -7.53
C PHE A 28 -11.47 21.31 -7.71
N ARG A 29 -12.24 22.33 -7.30
CA ARG A 29 -11.80 23.73 -7.39
C ARG A 29 -10.62 24.05 -6.47
N TYR A 30 -10.45 23.30 -5.39
CA TYR A 30 -9.34 23.40 -4.43
C TYR A 30 -8.77 22.01 -4.21
N ILE A 31 -7.45 21.88 -4.30
CA ILE A 31 -6.75 20.60 -4.19
C ILE A 31 -5.70 20.71 -3.09
N LEU A 32 -5.80 19.82 -2.10
CA LEU A 32 -4.78 19.65 -1.06
C LEU A 32 -4.08 18.31 -1.28
N VAL A 33 -2.75 18.33 -1.32
CA VAL A 33 -1.93 17.13 -1.42
C VAL A 33 -1.01 17.06 -0.22
N ASP A 34 -1.20 16.03 0.60
CA ASP A 34 -0.34 15.72 1.74
C ASP A 34 0.78 14.77 1.33
N GLU A 35 1.86 14.70 2.12
CA GLU A 35 3.04 13.85 1.88
C GLU A 35 3.60 13.98 0.45
N PHE A 36 3.66 15.22 -0.06
CA PHE A 36 3.95 15.49 -1.46
C PHE A 36 5.36 15.02 -1.89
N GLN A 37 6.29 14.89 -0.95
CA GLN A 37 7.63 14.33 -1.18
C GLN A 37 7.61 12.86 -1.65
N ASP A 38 6.56 12.10 -1.31
CA ASP A 38 6.42 10.70 -1.67
C ASP A 38 5.70 10.48 -3.01
N THR A 39 5.31 11.56 -3.68
CA THR A 39 4.64 11.48 -4.99
C THR A 39 5.62 11.10 -6.10
N ASN A 40 5.20 10.18 -6.96
CA ASN A 40 5.91 9.87 -8.19
C ASN A 40 5.50 10.84 -9.32
N TYR A 41 6.25 10.79 -10.42
CA TYR A 41 6.00 11.66 -11.59
C TYR A 41 4.56 11.57 -12.11
N THR A 42 4.01 10.36 -12.27
CA THR A 42 2.67 10.13 -12.84
C THR A 42 1.58 10.72 -11.95
N GLN A 43 1.69 10.54 -10.63
CA GLN A 43 0.78 11.14 -9.65
C GLN A 43 0.84 12.67 -9.74
N PHE A 44 2.04 13.25 -9.83
CA PHE A 44 2.16 14.69 -9.95
C PHE A 44 1.58 15.24 -11.26
N GLN A 45 1.76 14.54 -12.40
CA GLN A 45 1.12 14.92 -13.66
C GLN A 45 -0.41 14.91 -13.57
N LEU A 46 -0.99 13.91 -12.89
CA LEU A 46 -2.43 13.83 -12.68
C LEU A 46 -2.93 15.03 -11.86
N VAL A 47 -2.27 15.33 -10.74
CA VAL A 47 -2.58 16.50 -9.89
C VAL A 47 -2.45 17.80 -10.68
N LYS A 48 -1.39 17.95 -11.50
CA LYS A 48 -1.16 19.13 -12.34
C LYS A 48 -2.31 19.35 -13.33
N LEU A 49 -2.79 18.30 -14.00
CA LEU A 49 -3.94 18.42 -14.91
C LEU A 49 -5.21 18.85 -14.16
N LEU A 50 -5.47 18.29 -12.99
CA LEU A 50 -6.64 18.64 -12.18
C LEU A 50 -6.57 20.09 -11.66
N ALA A 51 -5.39 20.55 -11.26
CA ALA A 51 -5.19 21.91 -10.74
C ALA A 51 -5.13 22.98 -11.85
N ALA A 52 -4.82 22.61 -13.10
CA ALA A 52 -4.48 23.55 -14.18
C ALA A 52 -5.49 24.67 -14.44
N ARG A 53 -6.78 24.43 -14.16
CA ARG A 53 -7.84 25.41 -14.46
C ARG A 53 -7.94 26.55 -13.45
N TYR A 54 -7.85 26.22 -12.15
CA TYR A 54 -8.07 27.18 -11.07
C TYR A 54 -6.79 27.52 -10.31
N GLN A 55 -5.77 26.67 -10.41
CA GLN A 55 -4.49 26.78 -9.72
C GLN A 55 -4.58 26.94 -8.19
N ASN A 56 -5.72 26.62 -7.59
CA ASN A 56 -5.88 26.56 -6.13
C ASN A 56 -5.36 25.21 -5.61
N ILE A 57 -4.05 25.05 -5.63
CA ILE A 57 -3.38 23.85 -5.13
C ILE A 57 -2.54 24.20 -3.89
N THR A 58 -2.64 23.36 -2.88
CA THR A 58 -1.78 23.40 -1.70
C THR A 58 -1.11 22.06 -1.56
N VAL A 59 0.21 22.05 -1.47
CA VAL A 59 1.00 20.84 -1.22
C VAL A 59 1.69 20.99 0.13
N VAL A 60 1.71 19.90 0.90
CA VAL A 60 2.47 19.80 2.15
C VAL A 60 3.56 18.77 1.92
N ALA A 61 4.80 19.12 2.24
CA ALA A 61 5.96 18.24 2.06
C ALA A 61 7.01 18.45 3.13
N ASP A 62 7.73 17.38 3.43
CA ASP A 62 8.98 17.40 4.18
C ASP A 62 10.02 16.52 3.46
N ASP A 63 11.01 17.16 2.81
CA ASP A 63 12.06 16.45 2.07
C ASP A 63 12.90 15.52 2.96
N ASP A 64 13.01 15.82 4.26
CA ASP A 64 13.73 14.99 5.22
C ASP A 64 12.98 13.69 5.58
N GLN A 65 11.70 13.59 5.22
CA GLN A 65 10.85 12.42 5.43
C GLN A 65 10.66 11.57 4.16
N SER A 66 11.31 11.93 3.04
CA SER A 66 11.23 11.18 1.78
C SER A 66 11.93 9.81 1.88
N ILE A 67 11.18 8.77 2.30
CA ILE A 67 11.69 7.39 2.44
C ILE A 67 11.30 6.47 1.28
N TYR A 68 10.45 6.92 0.35
CA TYR A 68 9.93 6.10 -0.75
C TYR A 68 10.65 6.28 -2.10
N LYS A 69 11.88 6.80 -2.12
CA LYS A 69 12.68 6.96 -3.36
C LYS A 69 12.79 5.67 -4.19
N PHE A 70 12.84 4.50 -3.55
CA PHE A 70 12.86 3.20 -4.22
C PHE A 70 11.57 2.84 -4.98
N ARG A 71 10.45 3.53 -4.69
CA ARG A 71 9.17 3.40 -5.41
C ARG A 71 8.98 4.46 -6.50
N GLY A 72 10.03 5.23 -6.81
CA GLY A 72 9.98 6.29 -7.81
C GLY A 72 9.41 7.61 -7.29
N ALA A 73 9.31 7.78 -5.97
CA ALA A 73 9.06 9.11 -5.38
C ALA A 73 10.18 10.07 -5.81
N ALA A 74 9.79 11.25 -6.26
CA ALA A 74 10.70 12.21 -6.86
C ALA A 74 10.70 13.49 -6.02
N ILE A 75 11.72 13.65 -5.17
CA ILE A 75 11.91 14.88 -4.37
C ILE A 75 12.01 16.13 -5.26
N SER A 76 12.41 15.95 -6.52
CA SER A 76 12.39 16.97 -7.55
C SER A 76 10.99 17.56 -7.82
N ASN A 77 9.91 16.83 -7.50
CA ASN A 77 8.55 17.36 -7.58
C ASN A 77 8.33 18.47 -6.55
N VAL A 78 8.86 18.31 -5.34
CA VAL A 78 8.80 19.32 -4.28
C VAL A 78 9.64 20.54 -4.68
N LEU A 79 10.89 20.29 -5.11
CA LEU A 79 11.81 21.36 -5.52
C LEU A 79 11.28 22.15 -6.73
N GLY A 80 10.76 21.46 -7.75
CA GLY A 80 10.21 22.08 -8.96
C GLY A 80 8.78 22.60 -8.84
N PHE A 81 8.16 22.53 -7.65
CA PHE A 81 6.78 23.00 -7.47
C PHE A 81 6.66 24.50 -7.75
N MET A 82 7.60 25.29 -7.24
CA MET A 82 7.63 26.74 -7.43
C MET A 82 7.93 27.13 -8.88
N ASP A 83 8.69 26.32 -9.62
CA ASP A 83 8.90 26.54 -11.06
C ASP A 83 7.61 26.38 -11.87
N ILE A 84 6.70 25.51 -11.41
CA ILE A 84 5.42 25.23 -12.05
C ILE A 84 4.33 26.21 -11.60
N TYR A 85 4.36 26.63 -10.33
CA TYR A 85 3.46 27.61 -9.75
C TYR A 85 4.24 28.79 -9.16
N PRO A 86 4.74 29.73 -9.98
CA PRO A 86 5.57 30.85 -9.51
C PRO A 86 4.88 31.77 -8.51
N GLU A 87 3.55 31.88 -8.60
CA GLU A 87 2.71 32.69 -7.70
C GLU A 87 2.35 31.97 -6.39
N ALA A 88 2.84 30.75 -6.16
CA ALA A 88 2.55 30.00 -4.96
C ALA A 88 3.21 30.64 -3.72
N ASN A 89 2.49 30.65 -2.60
CA ASN A 89 3.06 31.08 -1.33
C ASN A 89 3.82 29.92 -0.68
N LYS A 90 5.08 30.15 -0.33
CA LYS A 90 5.89 29.20 0.45
C LYS A 90 5.75 29.54 1.94
N ILE A 91 5.26 28.58 2.73
CA ILE A 91 5.12 28.70 4.19
C ILE A 91 5.94 27.58 4.82
N VAL A 92 6.85 27.94 5.72
CA VAL A 92 7.66 26.98 6.48
C VAL A 92 7.12 26.90 7.90
N LEU A 93 6.74 25.70 8.33
CA LEU A 93 6.23 25.44 9.67
C LEU A 93 7.37 24.94 10.56
N THR A 94 7.73 25.74 11.57
CA THR A 94 8.83 25.42 12.50
C THR A 94 8.34 25.00 13.89
N GLU A 95 7.05 25.13 14.17
CA GLU A 95 6.47 24.74 15.45
C GLU A 95 6.08 23.26 15.44
N ASN A 96 6.64 22.48 16.36
CA ASN A 96 6.33 21.06 16.52
C ASN A 96 5.46 20.83 17.76
N TYR A 97 4.32 20.18 17.55
CA TYR A 97 3.33 19.89 18.59
C TYR A 97 3.38 18.43 19.09
N ARG A 98 4.25 17.60 18.51
CA ARG A 98 4.31 16.14 18.76
C ARG A 98 5.41 15.75 19.74
N SER A 99 6.60 16.29 19.55
CA SER A 99 7.84 15.81 20.14
C SER A 99 8.46 16.88 21.03
N ARG A 100 9.03 16.44 22.16
CA ARG A 100 9.77 17.30 23.09
C ARG A 100 11.10 17.74 22.47
N GLN A 101 11.62 18.90 22.90
CA GLN A 101 12.77 19.55 22.25
C GLN A 101 14.00 18.62 22.10
N ILE A 102 14.36 17.83 23.13
CA ILE A 102 15.51 16.92 23.05
C ILE A 102 15.41 15.87 21.93
N ILE A 103 14.20 15.43 21.57
CA ILE A 103 13.97 14.50 20.45
C ILE A 103 14.18 15.26 19.14
N LEU A 104 13.64 16.47 19.03
CA LEU A 104 13.81 17.34 17.86
C LEU A 104 15.27 17.67 17.61
N ASP A 105 16.01 18.08 18.65
CA ASP A 105 17.43 18.41 18.55
C ASP A 105 18.27 17.20 18.14
N THR A 106 17.90 16.01 18.62
CA THR A 106 18.59 14.77 18.23
C THR A 106 18.30 14.39 16.78
N ALA A 107 17.05 14.50 16.34
CA ALA A 107 16.68 14.30 14.93
C ALA A 107 17.35 15.33 14.02
N TYR A 108 17.38 16.61 14.43
CA TYR A 108 18.00 17.70 13.68
C TYR A 108 19.52 17.52 13.54
N ARG A 109 20.21 17.08 14.61
CA ARG A 109 21.64 16.72 14.52
C ARG A 109 21.91 15.60 13.52
N LEU A 110 21.06 14.56 13.51
CA LEU A 110 21.19 13.45 12.57
C LEU A 110 20.96 13.90 11.12
N ILE A 111 19.91 14.66 10.86
CA ILE A 111 19.52 15.01 9.49
C ILE A 111 20.50 15.98 8.83
N ASN A 112 21.20 16.82 9.61
CA ASN A 112 22.22 17.74 9.08
C ASN A 112 23.38 17.05 8.35
N TYR A 113 23.64 15.76 8.60
CA TYR A 113 24.64 15.00 7.86
C TYR A 113 24.27 14.74 6.39
N ASN A 114 23.02 15.02 5.98
CA ASN A 114 22.57 14.90 4.59
C ASN A 114 22.77 16.19 3.78
N ASN A 115 23.29 17.27 4.37
CA ASN A 115 23.64 18.48 3.61
C ASN A 115 24.76 18.15 2.60
N PRO A 116 24.75 18.74 1.38
CA PRO A 116 23.94 19.89 0.95
C PRO A 116 22.63 19.53 0.21
N ASP A 117 22.23 18.26 0.18
CA ASP A 117 21.11 17.80 -0.66
C ASP A 117 19.71 18.10 -0.07
N ARG A 118 19.66 18.74 1.10
CA ARG A 118 18.43 19.12 1.81
C ARG A 118 17.86 20.44 1.30
N LEU A 119 16.53 20.55 1.31
CA LEU A 119 15.80 21.77 0.96
C LEU A 119 16.18 22.94 1.89
N GLU A 120 16.49 22.66 3.15
CA GLU A 120 17.01 23.65 4.10
C GLU A 120 18.26 24.38 3.56
N PHE A 121 19.18 23.63 2.95
CA PHE A 121 20.41 24.18 2.39
C PHE A 121 20.18 24.81 1.00
N GLN A 122 19.36 24.18 0.15
CA GLN A 122 19.13 24.64 -1.22
C GLN A 122 18.28 25.92 -1.30
N ASP A 123 17.23 26.01 -0.48
CA ASP A 123 16.30 27.14 -0.50
C ASP A 123 16.61 28.20 0.57
N ASN A 124 17.68 28.00 1.34
CA ASN A 124 18.09 28.87 2.46
C ASN A 124 16.93 29.17 3.43
N ILE A 125 16.15 28.13 3.75
CA ILE A 125 15.09 28.18 4.77
C ILE A 125 15.61 27.62 6.09
N SER A 126 14.91 27.87 7.19
CA SER A 126 15.17 27.16 8.45
C SER A 126 14.13 26.08 8.67
N LYS A 127 14.58 24.84 8.83
CA LYS A 127 13.75 23.70 9.23
C LYS A 127 14.01 23.29 10.68
N HIS A 128 14.69 24.14 11.44
CA HIS A 128 14.93 23.92 12.86
C HIS A 128 13.62 24.01 13.65
N LEU A 129 13.17 22.88 14.19
CA LEU A 129 11.88 22.77 14.88
C LEU A 129 11.95 23.21 16.34
N THR A 130 10.92 23.92 16.79
CA THR A 130 10.72 24.33 18.19
C THR A 130 9.50 23.61 18.78
N SER A 131 9.71 22.92 19.90
CA SER A 131 8.68 22.16 20.61
C SER A 131 7.70 23.07 21.33
N GLN A 132 6.41 22.82 21.14
CA GLN A 132 5.33 23.41 21.95
C GLN A 132 5.03 22.59 23.22
N VAL A 133 5.59 21.37 23.32
CA VAL A 133 5.52 20.54 24.53
C VAL A 133 6.58 21.03 25.52
N LYS A 134 6.11 21.50 26.69
CA LYS A 134 6.97 22.10 27.73
C LYS A 134 7.70 21.08 28.62
N GLU A 135 7.24 19.84 28.62
CA GLU A 135 7.85 18.78 29.43
C GLU A 135 9.21 18.36 28.88
N GLU A 136 10.14 18.05 29.77
CA GLU A 136 11.42 17.49 29.38
C GLU A 136 11.27 16.06 28.84
N GLY A 137 11.94 15.81 27.72
CA GLY A 137 12.00 14.48 27.13
C GLY A 137 13.24 13.73 27.58
N ILE A 138 13.27 12.43 27.32
CA ILE A 138 14.48 11.63 27.54
C ILE A 138 14.70 10.77 26.30
N VAL A 139 15.89 10.88 25.72
CA VAL A 139 16.39 9.95 24.70
C VAL A 139 17.40 9.04 25.39
N LYS A 140 17.18 7.73 25.36
CA LYS A 140 18.09 6.74 25.94
C LYS A 140 18.65 5.85 24.85
N TYR A 141 19.97 5.66 24.88
CA TYR A 141 20.64 4.62 24.13
C TYR A 141 20.86 3.43 25.05
N LEU A 142 20.35 2.26 24.67
CA LEU A 142 20.52 1.01 25.40
C LEU A 142 21.27 0.05 24.49
N PHE A 143 22.38 -0.51 24.99
CA PHE A 143 23.18 -1.47 24.26
C PHE A 143 22.93 -2.88 24.80
N PHE A 144 22.81 -3.84 23.88
CA PHE A 144 22.61 -5.26 24.20
C PHE A 144 23.50 -6.11 23.30
N ASP A 145 24.00 -7.23 23.83
CA ASP A 145 24.90 -8.12 23.09
C ASP A 145 24.20 -8.89 21.96
N THR A 146 22.89 -9.13 22.11
CA THR A 146 22.08 -9.85 21.12
C THR A 146 20.71 -9.22 20.92
N LEU A 147 20.12 -9.47 19.75
CA LEU A 147 18.75 -9.03 19.43
C LEU A 147 17.69 -9.64 20.37
N SER A 148 17.91 -10.88 20.82
CA SER A 148 17.02 -11.51 21.81
C SER A 148 17.09 -10.80 23.17
N SER A 149 18.31 -10.45 23.62
CA SER A 149 18.50 -9.68 24.86
C SER A 149 17.90 -8.27 24.76
N GLU A 150 17.98 -7.63 23.60
CA GLU A 150 17.30 -6.36 23.32
C GLU A 150 15.78 -6.52 23.42
N ALA A 151 15.21 -7.53 22.75
CA ALA A 151 13.77 -7.78 22.76
C ALA A 151 13.22 -8.06 24.17
N GLU A 152 13.93 -8.88 24.96
CA GLU A 152 13.60 -9.13 26.37
C GLU A 152 13.72 -7.86 27.22
N GLY A 153 14.79 -7.09 27.04
CA GLY A 153 15.00 -5.82 27.74
C GLY A 153 13.91 -4.80 27.43
N VAL A 154 13.47 -4.71 26.18
CA VAL A 154 12.37 -3.84 25.74
C VAL A 154 11.03 -4.30 26.32
N ALA A 155 10.72 -5.61 26.27
CA ALA A 155 9.49 -6.15 26.85
C ALA A 155 9.42 -5.89 28.37
N LYS A 156 10.54 -6.12 29.08
CA LYS A 156 10.66 -5.81 30.51
C LYS A 156 10.43 -4.32 30.79
N LEU A 157 11.06 -3.44 30.01
CA LEU A 157 10.89 -2.00 30.14
C LEU A 157 9.43 -1.56 29.95
N ILE A 158 8.74 -2.09 28.93
CA ILE A 158 7.33 -1.79 28.69
C ILE A 158 6.49 -2.22 29.89
N LYS A 159 6.67 -3.46 30.37
CA LYS A 159 5.93 -4.01 31.50
C LYS A 159 6.12 -3.18 32.78
N GLU A 160 7.36 -2.85 33.13
CA GLU A 160 7.66 -2.01 34.30
C GLU A 160 7.01 -0.62 34.23
N ARG A 161 6.93 -0.03 33.03
CA ARG A 161 6.33 1.30 32.84
C ARG A 161 4.81 1.27 32.94
N VAL A 162 4.18 0.18 32.51
CA VAL A 162 2.74 -0.02 32.65
C VAL A 162 2.37 -0.35 34.10
N GLU A 163 3.14 -1.20 34.77
CA GLU A 163 2.92 -1.56 36.18
C GLU A 163 3.05 -0.37 37.13
N LYS A 164 3.97 0.57 36.85
CA LYS A 164 4.10 1.85 37.57
C LYS A 164 2.94 2.83 37.31
N LYS A 165 1.86 2.41 36.63
CA LYS A 165 0.63 3.15 36.29
C LYS A 165 0.83 4.47 35.53
N GLY A 166 1.98 4.66 34.88
CA GLY A 166 2.28 5.87 34.11
C GLY A 166 1.92 5.78 32.63
N TYR A 167 1.75 4.57 32.09
CA TYR A 167 1.56 4.32 30.65
C TYR A 167 0.63 3.12 30.44
N ARG A 168 0.00 3.05 29.27
CA ARG A 168 -0.75 1.88 28.77
C ARG A 168 0.07 1.21 27.67
N TYR A 169 -0.21 -0.05 27.38
CA TYR A 169 0.46 -0.77 26.28
C TYR A 169 0.34 -0.06 24.93
N GLY A 170 -0.80 0.59 24.66
CA GLY A 170 -1.03 1.37 23.44
C GLY A 170 -0.20 2.67 23.33
N ASP A 171 0.49 3.08 24.39
CA ASP A 171 1.36 4.26 24.37
C ASP A 171 2.80 3.91 23.91
N PHE A 172 3.07 2.65 23.54
CA PHE A 172 4.36 2.17 23.07
C PHE A 172 4.32 1.76 21.59
N ALA A 173 5.37 2.12 20.86
CA ALA A 173 5.62 1.66 19.50
C ALA A 173 7.06 1.13 19.38
N ILE A 174 7.23 -0.04 18.76
CA ILE A 174 8.54 -0.63 18.45
C ILE A 174 8.74 -0.51 16.94
N LEU A 175 9.73 0.29 16.53
CA LEU A 175 10.07 0.48 15.12
C LEU A 175 11.31 -0.34 14.78
N VAL A 176 11.18 -1.25 13.82
CA VAL A 176 12.27 -2.09 13.32
C VAL A 176 12.56 -1.77 11.86
N ARG A 177 13.81 -1.97 11.43
CA ARG A 177 14.23 -1.67 10.04
C ARG A 177 13.57 -2.58 8.99
N ALA A 178 13.31 -3.84 9.34
CA ALA A 178 12.75 -4.86 8.47
C ALA A 178 11.78 -5.76 9.25
N ASN A 179 10.72 -6.23 8.60
CA ASN A 179 9.66 -7.04 9.24
C ASN A 179 10.22 -8.28 9.96
N ARG A 180 11.21 -8.97 9.37
CA ARG A 180 11.89 -10.13 9.98
C ARG A 180 12.57 -9.83 11.33
N SER A 181 12.95 -8.58 11.55
CA SER A 181 13.58 -8.16 12.81
C SER A 181 12.56 -7.97 13.93
N ALA A 182 11.26 -8.00 13.64
CA ALA A 182 10.20 -7.94 14.64
C ALA A 182 10.01 -9.27 15.39
N ASP A 183 10.33 -10.41 14.78
CA ASP A 183 10.02 -11.73 15.34
C ASP A 183 10.54 -11.93 16.78
N PRO A 184 11.78 -11.55 17.15
CA PRO A 184 12.25 -11.64 18.53
C PRO A 184 11.41 -10.80 19.50
N PHE A 185 11.04 -9.58 19.11
CA PHE A 185 10.17 -8.71 19.92
C PHE A 185 8.79 -9.33 20.10
N LEU A 186 8.16 -9.86 19.05
CA LEU A 186 6.86 -10.52 19.14
C LEU A 186 6.88 -11.70 20.12
N ARG A 187 7.95 -12.52 20.09
CA ARG A 187 8.13 -13.64 21.02
C ARG A 187 8.32 -13.15 22.46
N SER A 188 9.18 -12.16 22.69
CA SER A 188 9.40 -11.61 24.03
C SER A 188 8.16 -10.94 24.61
N LEU A 189 7.36 -10.25 23.79
CA LEU A 189 6.08 -9.68 24.21
C LEU A 189 5.06 -10.76 24.59
N ASN A 190 4.97 -11.85 23.80
CA ASN A 190 4.13 -13.00 24.13
C ASN A 190 4.55 -13.66 25.45
N MET A 191 5.86 -13.90 25.65
CA MET A 191 6.37 -14.49 26.89
C MET A 191 6.12 -13.61 28.12
N ALA A 192 6.00 -12.29 27.93
CA ALA A 192 5.72 -11.33 28.99
C ALA A 192 4.22 -11.06 29.22
N ASP A 193 3.33 -11.72 28.47
CA ASP A 193 1.88 -11.49 28.41
C ASP A 193 1.51 -10.03 28.05
N ILE A 194 2.28 -9.42 27.14
CA ILE A 194 2.05 -8.06 26.66
C ILE A 194 1.24 -8.09 25.36
N PRO A 195 0.06 -7.44 25.30
CA PRO A 195 -0.71 -7.35 24.07
C PRO A 195 0.03 -6.51 23.04
N TRP A 196 0.06 -6.98 21.79
CA TRP A 196 0.73 -6.30 20.70
C TRP A 196 -0.11 -6.33 19.42
N PHE A 197 0.17 -5.36 18.55
CA PHE A 197 -0.38 -5.28 17.20
C PHE A 197 0.77 -5.10 16.22
N PHE A 198 0.79 -5.89 15.14
CA PHE A 198 1.83 -5.84 14.12
C PHE A 198 1.26 -5.36 12.79
N SER A 199 1.58 -4.12 12.40
CA SER A 199 1.27 -3.57 11.08
C SER A 199 2.33 -4.04 10.08
N GLY A 200 1.96 -4.98 9.19
CA GLY A 200 2.90 -5.53 8.21
C GLY A 200 2.63 -6.97 7.82
N ASN A 201 1.64 -7.61 8.44
CA ASN A 201 1.21 -8.94 8.03
C ASN A 201 0.33 -8.83 6.78
N GLU A 202 0.93 -9.01 5.59
CA GLU A 202 0.21 -9.26 4.32
C GLU A 202 -0.68 -10.53 4.41
N GLY A 203 -0.55 -11.29 5.50
CA GLY A 203 -1.14 -12.60 5.68
C GLY A 203 -2.64 -12.69 5.51
N LEU A 204 -3.45 -11.66 5.82
CA LEU A 204 -4.92 -11.80 5.79
C LEU A 204 -5.43 -12.15 4.38
N TYR A 205 -5.07 -11.37 3.36
CA TYR A 205 -5.46 -11.62 1.97
C TYR A 205 -4.75 -12.86 1.38
N LEU A 206 -3.63 -13.26 1.98
CA LEU A 206 -2.90 -14.46 1.59
C LEU A 206 -3.50 -15.75 2.16
N ARG A 207 -4.30 -15.68 3.24
CA ARG A 207 -5.00 -16.84 3.81
C ARG A 207 -5.85 -17.50 2.74
N GLU A 208 -5.80 -18.83 2.68
CA GLU A 208 -6.45 -19.61 1.63
C GLU A 208 -7.97 -19.36 1.60
N GLU A 209 -8.59 -19.23 2.77
CA GLU A 209 -10.03 -19.00 2.92
C GLU A 209 -10.42 -17.61 2.41
N VAL A 210 -9.61 -16.58 2.71
CA VAL A 210 -9.86 -15.21 2.25
C VAL A 210 -9.63 -15.10 0.74
N ARG A 211 -8.56 -15.70 0.23
CA ARG A 211 -8.27 -15.74 -1.20
C ARG A 211 -9.36 -16.47 -1.97
N PHE A 212 -9.86 -17.58 -1.44
CA PHE A 212 -10.97 -18.33 -2.01
C PHE A 212 -12.23 -17.47 -2.11
N LEU A 213 -12.64 -16.83 -1.01
CA LEU A 213 -13.83 -15.98 -0.99
C LEU A 213 -13.72 -14.80 -1.96
N ILE A 214 -12.56 -14.14 -2.02
CA ILE A 214 -12.32 -13.04 -2.96
C ILE A 214 -12.36 -13.56 -4.40
N SER A 215 -11.74 -14.70 -4.68
CA SER A 215 -11.73 -15.30 -6.01
C SER A 215 -13.14 -15.70 -6.46
N PHE A 216 -13.95 -16.23 -5.54
CA PHE A 216 -15.35 -16.53 -5.77
C PHE A 216 -16.16 -15.28 -6.12
N LEU A 217 -16.13 -14.26 -5.26
CA LEU A 217 -16.86 -13.00 -5.49
C LEU A 217 -16.46 -12.31 -6.79
N ARG A 218 -15.15 -12.30 -7.11
CA ARG A 218 -14.65 -11.73 -8.37
C ARG A 218 -15.10 -12.54 -9.59
N SER A 219 -15.18 -13.87 -9.47
CA SER A 219 -15.63 -14.74 -10.56
C SER A 219 -17.14 -14.57 -10.84
N VAL A 220 -17.95 -14.33 -9.82
CA VAL A 220 -19.39 -14.01 -9.98
C VAL A 220 -19.57 -12.60 -10.56
N ALA A 221 -18.81 -11.61 -10.06
CA ALA A 221 -18.94 -10.22 -10.49
C ALA A 221 -18.36 -9.95 -11.89
N ASN A 222 -17.36 -10.72 -12.32
CA ASN A 222 -16.71 -10.57 -13.61
C ASN A 222 -16.24 -11.93 -14.15
N PHE A 223 -17.02 -12.52 -15.06
CA PHE A 223 -16.70 -13.79 -15.69
C PHE A 223 -15.42 -13.78 -16.55
N ASP A 224 -14.92 -12.60 -16.95
CA ASP A 224 -13.67 -12.50 -17.71
C ASP A 224 -12.41 -12.55 -16.83
N ASP A 225 -12.55 -12.52 -15.50
CA ASP A 225 -11.42 -12.65 -14.56
C ASP A 225 -10.92 -14.10 -14.46
N SER A 226 -10.13 -14.48 -15.46
CA SER A 226 -9.57 -15.84 -15.58
C SER A 226 -8.63 -16.22 -14.42
N VAL A 227 -8.01 -15.24 -13.75
CA VAL A 227 -7.11 -15.48 -12.61
C VAL A 227 -7.90 -15.87 -11.37
N SER A 228 -8.95 -15.11 -11.06
CA SER A 228 -9.85 -15.44 -9.95
C SER A 228 -10.54 -16.77 -10.21
N PHE A 229 -10.97 -17.01 -11.45
CA PHE A 229 -11.62 -18.25 -11.83
C PHE A 229 -10.68 -19.47 -11.76
N TYR A 230 -9.41 -19.31 -12.10
CA TYR A 230 -8.37 -20.33 -11.90
C TYR A 230 -8.23 -20.69 -10.41
N HIS A 231 -8.11 -19.69 -9.53
CA HIS A 231 -7.98 -19.90 -8.08
C HIS A 231 -9.22 -20.54 -7.46
N LEU A 232 -10.41 -20.19 -7.95
CA LEU A 232 -11.65 -20.84 -7.57
C LEU A 232 -11.65 -22.32 -7.97
N SER A 233 -11.29 -22.62 -9.21
CA SER A 233 -11.34 -23.98 -9.77
C SER A 233 -10.37 -24.96 -9.09
N ILE A 234 -9.19 -24.50 -8.68
CA ILE A 234 -8.19 -25.32 -7.98
C ILE A 234 -8.48 -25.48 -6.47
N SER A 235 -9.37 -24.67 -5.92
CA SER A 235 -9.64 -24.65 -4.48
C SER A 235 -10.07 -26.02 -3.92
N PRO A 236 -9.94 -26.25 -2.60
CA PRO A 236 -10.42 -27.49 -1.97
C PRO A 236 -11.89 -27.81 -2.21
N THR A 237 -12.71 -26.82 -2.60
CA THR A 237 -14.13 -27.01 -2.95
C THR A 237 -14.29 -27.69 -4.31
N TYR A 238 -13.52 -27.27 -5.32
CA TYR A 238 -13.68 -27.74 -6.69
C TYR A 238 -12.67 -28.81 -7.10
N GLN A 239 -11.42 -28.68 -6.66
CA GLN A 239 -10.35 -29.66 -6.85
C GLN A 239 -10.08 -30.03 -8.31
N LEU A 240 -10.23 -29.07 -9.24
CA LEU A 240 -9.89 -29.33 -10.64
C LEU A 240 -8.39 -29.59 -10.78
N SER A 241 -8.02 -30.60 -11.55
CA SER A 241 -6.61 -30.97 -11.73
C SER A 241 -5.82 -29.83 -12.38
N VAL A 242 -4.60 -29.59 -11.89
CA VAL A 242 -3.71 -28.56 -12.45
C VAL A 242 -3.46 -28.82 -13.94
N ARG A 243 -3.39 -30.09 -14.35
CA ARG A 243 -3.23 -30.49 -15.76
C ARG A 243 -4.38 -29.96 -16.61
N ASP A 244 -5.62 -30.32 -16.27
CA ASP A 244 -6.80 -29.97 -17.08
C ASP A 244 -7.02 -28.45 -17.11
N LEU A 245 -6.82 -27.79 -15.96
CA LEU A 245 -6.91 -26.35 -15.84
C LEU A 245 -5.85 -25.64 -16.71
N THR A 246 -4.63 -26.18 -16.78
CA THR A 246 -3.56 -25.65 -17.64
C THR A 246 -3.88 -25.81 -19.13
N LEU A 247 -4.48 -26.94 -19.53
CA LEU A 247 -4.93 -27.14 -20.92
C LEU A 247 -5.96 -26.08 -21.32
N CYS A 248 -7.00 -25.89 -20.49
CA CYS A 248 -8.03 -24.89 -20.71
C CYS A 248 -7.46 -23.46 -20.73
N MET A 249 -6.55 -23.14 -19.81
CA MET A 249 -5.92 -21.81 -19.74
C MET A 249 -5.02 -21.51 -20.95
N ASN A 250 -4.28 -22.50 -21.44
CA ASN A 250 -3.46 -22.37 -22.64
C ASN A 250 -4.31 -22.17 -23.90
N TYR A 251 -5.46 -22.85 -23.98
CA TYR A 251 -6.42 -22.62 -25.06
C TYR A 251 -7.04 -21.21 -24.97
N ALA A 252 -7.49 -20.81 -23.78
CA ALA A 252 -8.05 -19.48 -23.50
C ALA A 252 -7.10 -18.36 -23.96
N SER A 253 -5.83 -18.44 -23.55
CA SER A 253 -4.79 -17.49 -23.94
C SER A 253 -4.53 -17.45 -25.46
N ARG A 254 -4.37 -18.62 -26.11
CA ARG A 254 -4.14 -18.72 -27.56
C ARG A 254 -5.29 -18.14 -28.39
N ARG A 255 -6.52 -18.26 -27.91
CA ARG A 255 -7.73 -17.79 -28.62
C ARG A 255 -8.22 -16.42 -28.13
N ASN A 256 -7.50 -15.79 -27.21
CA ASN A 256 -7.88 -14.53 -26.56
C ASN A 256 -9.32 -14.59 -26.00
N ARG A 257 -9.64 -15.67 -25.30
CA ARG A 257 -10.92 -15.91 -24.62
C ARG A 257 -10.69 -16.00 -23.11
N SER A 258 -11.73 -15.74 -22.32
CA SER A 258 -11.70 -15.97 -20.88
C SER A 258 -11.79 -17.46 -20.55
N LEU A 259 -11.28 -17.84 -19.38
CA LEU A 259 -11.36 -19.22 -18.90
C LEU A 259 -12.82 -19.65 -18.69
N PHE A 260 -13.70 -18.73 -18.27
CA PHE A 260 -15.14 -18.96 -18.18
C PHE A 260 -15.76 -19.34 -19.53
N TYR A 261 -15.39 -18.64 -20.62
CA TYR A 261 -15.85 -18.98 -21.96
C TYR A 261 -15.45 -20.41 -22.35
N VAL A 262 -14.19 -20.79 -22.07
CA VAL A 262 -13.68 -22.13 -22.38
C VAL A 262 -14.44 -23.21 -21.61
N PHE A 263 -14.69 -22.99 -20.31
CA PHE A 263 -15.44 -23.93 -19.49
C PHE A 263 -16.89 -24.06 -19.97
N SER A 264 -17.53 -22.95 -20.34
CA SER A 264 -18.92 -22.94 -20.82
C SER A 264 -19.12 -23.60 -22.20
N HIS A 265 -18.05 -23.70 -23.00
CA HIS A 265 -18.09 -24.23 -24.36
C HIS A 265 -17.22 -25.48 -24.53
N LEU A 266 -16.90 -26.19 -23.44
CA LEU A 266 -15.93 -27.28 -23.46
C LEU A 266 -16.30 -28.38 -24.48
N SER A 267 -17.56 -28.80 -24.53
CA SER A 267 -18.10 -29.77 -25.51
C SER A 267 -18.12 -29.27 -26.95
N GLY A 268 -17.90 -27.98 -27.18
CA GLY A 268 -17.79 -27.38 -28.51
C GLY A 268 -16.34 -27.22 -28.98
N ILE A 269 -15.36 -27.64 -28.18
CA ILE A 269 -13.92 -27.49 -28.45
C ILE A 269 -13.29 -28.88 -28.55
N PRO A 270 -13.21 -29.49 -29.76
CA PRO A 270 -12.72 -30.86 -29.93
C PRO A 270 -11.33 -31.10 -29.33
N GLU A 271 -10.43 -30.13 -29.48
CA GLU A 271 -9.05 -30.18 -28.94
C GLU A 271 -9.01 -30.36 -27.41
N LEU A 272 -9.96 -29.78 -26.68
CA LEU A 272 -10.02 -29.89 -25.22
C LEU A 272 -10.94 -31.01 -24.78
N GLU A 273 -11.99 -31.30 -25.54
CA GLU A 273 -12.93 -32.36 -25.24
C GLU A 273 -12.24 -33.73 -25.20
N GLU A 274 -11.25 -33.99 -26.06
CA GLU A 274 -10.51 -35.25 -26.02
C GLU A 274 -9.44 -35.30 -24.93
N GLU A 275 -8.82 -34.16 -24.58
CA GLU A 275 -7.65 -34.11 -23.69
C GLU A 275 -7.97 -33.91 -22.21
N VAL A 276 -9.09 -33.26 -21.89
CA VAL A 276 -9.55 -33.02 -20.51
C VAL A 276 -10.16 -34.29 -19.94
N SER A 277 -9.74 -34.65 -18.72
CA SER A 277 -10.21 -35.86 -18.05
C SER A 277 -11.74 -35.89 -17.84
N PRO A 278 -12.40 -37.05 -17.84
CA PRO A 278 -13.84 -37.16 -17.54
C PRO A 278 -14.21 -36.56 -16.18
N GLU A 279 -13.35 -36.73 -15.17
CA GLU A 279 -13.49 -36.11 -13.85
C GLU A 279 -13.40 -34.58 -13.95
N GLY A 280 -12.43 -34.08 -14.73
CA GLY A 280 -12.25 -32.65 -15.00
C GLY A 280 -13.47 -32.01 -15.65
N LYS A 281 -14.07 -32.68 -16.65
CA LYS A 281 -15.32 -32.21 -17.29
C LYS A 281 -16.46 -32.08 -16.28
N THR A 282 -16.65 -33.09 -15.44
CA THR A 282 -17.68 -33.09 -14.39
C THR A 282 -17.48 -31.94 -13.39
N ILE A 283 -16.23 -31.66 -13.01
CA ILE A 283 -15.89 -30.55 -12.12
C ILE A 283 -16.13 -29.21 -12.80
N ILE A 284 -15.74 -29.06 -14.07
CA ILE A 284 -15.95 -27.84 -14.87
C ILE A 284 -17.45 -27.52 -14.95
N ASP A 285 -18.29 -28.51 -15.25
CA ASP A 285 -19.75 -28.34 -15.30
C ASP A 285 -20.30 -27.90 -13.95
N ARG A 286 -19.80 -28.47 -12.85
CA ARG A 286 -20.18 -28.05 -11.49
C ARG A 286 -19.79 -26.60 -11.21
N VAL A 287 -18.56 -26.20 -11.54
CA VAL A 287 -18.08 -24.81 -11.37
C VAL A 287 -18.98 -23.82 -12.11
N ILE A 288 -19.31 -24.11 -13.37
CA ILE A 288 -20.15 -23.23 -14.20
C ILE A 288 -21.57 -23.15 -13.67
N ARG A 289 -22.17 -24.29 -13.31
CA ARG A 289 -23.52 -24.32 -12.74
C ARG A 289 -23.60 -23.50 -11.46
N ASP A 290 -22.68 -23.76 -10.53
CA ASP A 290 -22.68 -23.07 -9.23
C ASP A 290 -22.52 -21.55 -9.44
N LEU A 291 -21.58 -21.10 -10.29
CA LEU A 291 -21.44 -19.67 -10.59
C LEU A 291 -22.67 -19.05 -11.25
N GLY A 292 -23.34 -19.78 -12.14
CA GLY A 292 -24.59 -19.33 -12.76
C GLY A 292 -25.68 -19.09 -11.73
N GLU A 293 -25.90 -20.05 -10.83
CA GLU A 293 -26.88 -19.94 -9.74
C GLU A 293 -26.61 -18.72 -8.84
N TYR A 294 -25.34 -18.43 -8.54
CA TYR A 294 -24.99 -17.28 -7.70
C TYR A 294 -25.06 -15.93 -8.43
N ALA A 295 -24.84 -15.89 -9.74
CA ALA A 295 -25.00 -14.67 -10.53
C ALA A 295 -26.48 -14.28 -10.69
N ASP A 296 -27.38 -15.27 -10.76
CA ASP A 296 -28.83 -15.02 -10.84
C ASP A 296 -29.43 -14.52 -9.50
N LEU A 297 -28.69 -14.64 -8.39
CA LEU A 297 -29.08 -14.14 -7.07
C LEU A 297 -28.72 -12.65 -6.84
N SER A 298 -27.89 -12.04 -7.69
CA SER A 298 -27.43 -10.64 -7.60
C SER A 298 -28.24 -9.69 -8.46
#